data_AF-A0AAE2ERN9-F1
#
_entry.id   AF-A0AAE2ERN9-F1
#
_cell.length_a   1.000
_cell.length_b   1.000
_cell.length_c   1.000
_cell.angle_alpha   90.00
_cell.angle_beta   90.00
_cell.angle_gamma   90.00
#
_symmetry.space_group_name_H-M   'P 1'
#
loop_
_entity.id
_entity.type
_entity.pdbx_description
1 polymer ?
#
loop_
_entity_poly.entity_id
_entity_poly.type
_entity_poly.pdbx_seq_one_letter_code
_entity_poly.pdbx_strand_id
1 'polypeptide(L)'
;MNIRDRVKLALYTEKLIDFVSNQQQSKTKRPETEAAAKKDTLTISKEAEEAQKNGRSLKSQMNGVQLSIYFLYENRQLLNSDIEKALRENGITLAENESMQIHVDGKNHITVEGTFDDQKRAQIEMALNGVEELGAELLSHSDYVGEQNGKPVDKAAYEKWHVNEFLKTMAGLTLPDVSLNEAGDIIGGNEKLEKVIQAAANPKSDLDRSCGNMLKKLKNVLAKGPDTIPDRSASFGYSGGTLIDLNVSKGFSAAQIDEWLDDPFLRNAIQYV
;
A
#
# COMPACT_ATOMS: atom_id res chain seq x y z
N MET A 1 -4.86 -9.27 13.02
CA MET A 1 -5.93 -8.72 12.18
C MET A 1 -6.44 -9.85 11.29
N ASN A 2 -7.76 -10.05 11.13
CA ASN A 2 -8.28 -11.19 10.37
C ASN A 2 -8.06 -10.94 8.86
N ILE A 3 -7.75 -11.98 8.08
CA ILE A 3 -7.67 -11.96 6.60
C ILE A 3 -8.88 -11.25 5.96
N ARG A 4 -10.06 -11.36 6.58
CA ARG A 4 -11.28 -10.64 6.17
C ARG A 4 -11.14 -9.11 6.17
N ASP A 5 -10.30 -8.55 7.04
CA ASP A 5 -10.08 -7.10 7.13
C ASP A 5 -9.07 -6.60 6.08
N ARG A 6 -8.11 -7.45 5.68
CA ARG A 6 -7.15 -7.15 4.58
C ARG A 6 -7.84 -7.10 3.21
N VAL A 7 -8.76 -8.02 2.96
CA VAL A 7 -9.56 -8.06 1.72
C VAL A 7 -10.48 -6.83 1.60
N LYS A 8 -10.99 -6.31 2.72
CA LYS A 8 -11.84 -5.10 2.72
C LYS A 8 -11.07 -3.82 2.41
N LEU A 9 -9.79 -3.73 2.79
CA LEU A 9 -8.97 -2.56 2.52
C LEU A 9 -8.60 -2.47 1.03
N ALA A 10 -8.18 -3.57 0.42
CA ALA A 10 -7.90 -3.65 -1.03
C ALA A 10 -9.15 -3.33 -1.88
N LEU A 11 -10.32 -3.87 -1.49
CA LEU A 11 -11.59 -3.57 -2.16
C LEU A 11 -12.05 -2.11 -2.01
N TYR A 12 -11.57 -1.39 -1.00
CA TYR A 12 -11.93 0.02 -0.79
C TYR A 12 -11.09 0.93 -1.69
N THR A 13 -9.80 0.63 -1.85
CA THR A 13 -8.88 1.34 -2.75
C THR A 13 -9.28 1.14 -4.22
N GLU A 14 -9.58 -0.10 -4.64
CA GLU A 14 -10.04 -0.38 -6.01
C GLU A 14 -11.36 0.33 -6.35
N LYS A 15 -12.34 0.35 -5.43
CA LYS A 15 -13.63 1.03 -5.66
C LYS A 15 -13.51 2.56 -5.68
N LEU A 16 -12.55 3.13 -4.96
CA LEU A 16 -12.27 4.57 -5.01
C LEU A 16 -11.61 4.96 -6.34
N ILE A 17 -10.69 4.15 -6.85
CA ILE A 17 -10.07 4.34 -8.17
C ILE A 17 -11.13 4.23 -9.28
N ASP A 18 -11.98 3.21 -9.25
CA ASP A 18 -13.07 3.04 -10.22
C ASP A 18 -14.10 4.19 -10.21
N PHE A 19 -14.39 4.76 -9.03
CA PHE A 19 -15.30 5.88 -8.92
C PHE A 19 -14.72 7.17 -9.56
N VAL A 20 -13.42 7.39 -9.40
CA VAL A 20 -12.71 8.53 -10.00
C VAL A 20 -12.56 8.35 -11.51
N SER A 21 -12.25 7.13 -11.99
CA SER A 21 -12.10 6.84 -13.42
C SER A 21 -13.43 6.90 -14.20
N ASN A 22 -14.55 6.49 -13.59
CA ASN A 22 -15.86 6.51 -14.26
C ASN A 22 -16.48 7.90 -14.39
N GLN A 23 -15.99 8.91 -13.64
CA GLN A 23 -16.37 10.32 -13.88
C GLN A 23 -15.66 10.93 -15.10
N GLN A 24 -14.55 10.35 -15.56
CA GLN A 24 -13.76 10.87 -16.68
C GLN A 24 -14.05 10.21 -18.04
N GLN A 25 -14.75 9.08 -18.08
CA GLN A 25 -15.04 8.34 -19.32
C GLN A 25 -16.54 8.12 -19.56
N SER A 26 -17.25 9.18 -19.92
CA SER A 26 -18.52 9.03 -20.63
C SER A 26 -18.53 9.86 -21.90
N LYS A 27 -18.06 9.27 -23.01
CA LYS A 27 -18.47 9.53 -24.41
C LYS A 27 -17.58 8.75 -25.38
N THR A 28 -17.95 7.53 -25.77
CA THR A 28 -18.07 7.13 -27.19
C THR A 28 -18.74 5.75 -27.33
N LYS A 29 -19.46 5.57 -28.46
CA LYS A 29 -20.38 4.47 -28.79
C LYS A 29 -19.66 3.20 -29.31
N ARG A 30 -20.31 2.07 -29.08
CA ARG A 30 -20.14 0.73 -29.71
C ARG A 30 -20.43 0.73 -31.22
N PRO A 31 -19.87 -0.22 -31.99
CA PRO A 31 -20.68 -1.31 -32.60
C PRO A 31 -19.98 -2.69 -32.48
N GLU A 32 -20.68 -3.76 -32.06
CA GLU A 32 -21.41 -4.78 -32.85
C GLU A 32 -20.52 -5.79 -33.62
N THR A 33 -20.78 -7.07 -33.31
CA THR A 33 -20.13 -8.35 -33.64
C THR A 33 -20.47 -8.91 -35.01
N GLU A 34 -19.59 -9.74 -35.60
CA GLU A 34 -19.88 -11.16 -35.97
C GLU A 34 -18.75 -11.84 -36.77
N ALA A 35 -18.38 -13.07 -36.37
CA ALA A 35 -18.23 -14.27 -37.21
C ALA A 35 -17.53 -15.40 -36.41
N ALA A 36 -18.32 -16.31 -35.84
CA ALA A 36 -17.84 -17.47 -35.09
C ALA A 36 -17.49 -18.63 -36.05
N ALA A 37 -16.20 -18.95 -36.19
CA ALA A 37 -15.75 -20.21 -36.76
C ALA A 37 -15.84 -21.31 -35.70
N LYS A 38 -16.67 -22.34 -35.94
CA LYS A 38 -16.78 -23.55 -35.11
C LYS A 38 -15.42 -24.27 -35.05
N LYS A 39 -14.66 -24.06 -33.98
CA LYS A 39 -13.51 -24.90 -33.63
C LYS A 39 -14.01 -26.15 -32.90
N ASP A 40 -13.48 -27.28 -33.32
CA ASP A 40 -13.81 -28.63 -32.89
C ASP A 40 -13.65 -28.79 -31.36
N THR A 41 -14.76 -29.09 -30.67
CA THR A 41 -14.86 -29.15 -29.20
C THR A 41 -13.91 -30.18 -28.56
N LEU A 42 -13.46 -31.17 -29.31
CA LEU A 42 -12.52 -32.20 -28.82
C LEU A 42 -11.07 -31.71 -28.75
N THR A 43 -10.66 -30.82 -29.66
CA THR A 43 -9.32 -30.21 -29.67
C THR A 43 -9.20 -29.14 -28.58
N ILE A 44 -10.28 -28.37 -28.37
CA ILE A 44 -10.39 -27.38 -27.30
C ILE A 44 -10.25 -28.05 -25.92
N SER A 45 -10.81 -29.25 -25.71
CA SER A 45 -10.71 -29.95 -24.44
C SER A 45 -9.28 -30.41 -24.11
N LYS A 46 -8.48 -30.81 -25.11
CA LYS A 46 -7.07 -31.17 -24.88
C LYS A 46 -6.18 -29.95 -24.69
N GLU A 47 -6.36 -28.90 -25.49
CA GLU A 47 -5.65 -27.63 -25.29
C GLU A 47 -6.05 -26.95 -23.96
N ALA A 48 -7.30 -27.09 -23.52
CA ALA A 48 -7.77 -26.61 -22.21
C ALA A 48 -7.26 -27.47 -21.05
N GLU A 49 -7.13 -28.79 -21.21
CA GLU A 49 -6.48 -29.67 -20.22
C GLU A 49 -4.97 -29.40 -20.12
N GLU A 50 -4.28 -29.19 -21.25
CA GLU A 50 -2.87 -28.77 -21.27
C GLU A 50 -2.69 -27.36 -20.74
N ALA A 51 -3.60 -26.42 -21.04
CA ALA A 51 -3.61 -25.08 -20.46
C ALA A 51 -3.98 -25.09 -18.96
N GLN A 52 -4.74 -26.06 -18.45
CA GLN A 52 -4.96 -26.25 -17.02
C GLN A 52 -3.77 -26.93 -16.32
N LYS A 53 -3.08 -27.85 -16.99
CA LYS A 53 -1.83 -28.46 -16.48
C LYS A 53 -0.66 -27.47 -16.48
N ASN A 54 -0.54 -26.65 -17.52
CA ASN A 54 0.47 -25.60 -17.65
C ASN A 54 0.04 -24.26 -17.00
N GLY A 55 -1.23 -24.13 -16.63
CA GLY A 55 -1.83 -22.94 -16.03
C GLY A 55 -2.03 -23.03 -14.51
N ARG A 56 -1.41 -24.00 -13.83
CA ARG A 56 -1.15 -23.81 -12.39
C ARG A 56 -0.10 -22.72 -12.29
N SER A 57 -0.55 -21.47 -12.06
CA SER A 57 0.38 -20.38 -11.74
C SER A 57 1.29 -20.84 -10.61
N LEU A 58 2.58 -20.50 -10.67
CA LEU A 58 3.54 -20.79 -9.60
C LEU A 58 2.96 -20.45 -8.21
N LYS A 59 2.18 -19.37 -8.13
CA LYS A 59 1.45 -18.92 -6.93
C LYS A 59 0.41 -19.94 -6.41
N SER A 60 -0.27 -20.69 -7.28
CA SER A 60 -1.25 -21.73 -6.91
C SER A 60 -0.65 -23.01 -6.29
N GLN A 61 0.67 -23.16 -6.37
CA GLN A 61 1.40 -24.29 -5.79
C GLN A 61 2.04 -23.93 -4.44
N MET A 62 2.04 -22.64 -4.06
CA MET A 62 2.59 -22.15 -2.80
C MET A 62 1.63 -22.42 -1.64
N ASN A 63 2.17 -22.84 -0.50
CA ASN A 63 1.44 -22.80 0.76
C ASN A 63 1.28 -21.35 1.25
N GLY A 64 0.43 -21.12 2.26
CA GLY A 64 0.12 -19.76 2.73
C GLY A 64 1.32 -18.95 3.22
N VAL A 65 2.34 -19.60 3.79
CA VAL A 65 3.57 -18.95 4.25
C VAL A 65 4.46 -18.59 3.05
N GLN A 66 4.63 -19.53 2.13
CA GLN A 66 5.37 -19.31 0.88
C GLN A 66 4.77 -18.16 0.07
N LEU A 67 3.46 -18.15 -0.09
CA LEU A 67 2.76 -17.10 -0.82
C LEU A 67 2.93 -15.72 -0.14
N SER A 68 2.91 -15.69 1.19
CA SER A 68 3.12 -14.47 1.98
C SER A 68 4.53 -13.89 1.79
N ILE A 69 5.55 -14.74 1.80
CA ILE A 69 6.96 -14.37 1.56
C ILE A 69 7.15 -13.89 0.12
N TYR A 70 6.54 -14.59 -0.85
CA TYR A 70 6.63 -14.23 -2.26
C TYR A 70 6.00 -12.85 -2.54
N PHE A 71 4.83 -12.55 -1.98
CA PHE A 71 4.23 -11.21 -2.12
C PHE A 71 5.07 -10.10 -1.46
N LEU A 72 5.71 -10.40 -0.34
CA LEU A 72 6.66 -9.48 0.30
C LEU A 72 7.87 -9.18 -0.58
N TYR A 73 8.37 -10.20 -1.27
CA TYR A 73 9.42 -10.02 -2.26
C TYR A 73 8.95 -9.18 -3.45
N GLU A 74 7.81 -9.52 -4.07
CA GLU A 74 7.25 -8.75 -5.20
C GLU A 74 7.04 -7.28 -4.82
N ASN A 75 6.44 -7.02 -3.65
CA ASN A 75 6.24 -5.67 -3.15
C ASN A 75 7.56 -4.90 -3.02
N ARG A 76 8.57 -5.53 -2.41
CA ARG A 76 9.89 -4.92 -2.23
C ARG A 76 10.59 -4.64 -3.58
N GLN A 77 10.41 -5.49 -4.59
CA GLN A 77 10.94 -5.21 -5.94
C GLN A 77 10.23 -4.02 -6.60
N LEU A 78 8.91 -3.91 -6.44
CA LEU A 78 8.15 -2.76 -6.93
C LEU A 78 8.63 -1.47 -6.28
N LEU A 79 8.70 -1.43 -4.94
CA LEU A 79 9.22 -0.27 -4.19
C LEU A 79 10.63 0.11 -4.63
N ASN A 80 11.51 -0.89 -4.83
CA ASN A 80 12.87 -0.65 -5.31
C ASN A 80 12.89 -0.05 -6.72
N SER A 81 12.09 -0.60 -7.63
CA SER A 81 11.93 -0.08 -8.99
C SER A 81 11.40 1.36 -9.01
N ASP A 82 10.44 1.69 -8.14
CA ASP A 82 9.88 3.03 -8.06
C ASP A 82 10.90 4.04 -7.53
N ILE A 83 11.69 3.66 -6.52
CA ILE A 83 12.82 4.47 -6.04
C ILE A 83 13.85 4.68 -7.17
N GLU A 84 14.30 3.61 -7.83
CA GLU A 84 15.27 3.72 -8.93
C GLU A 84 14.76 4.59 -10.07
N LYS A 85 13.50 4.40 -10.47
CA LYS A 85 12.85 5.17 -11.52
C LYS A 85 12.79 6.64 -11.14
N ALA A 86 12.35 6.97 -9.92
CA ALA A 86 12.26 8.34 -9.44
C ALA A 86 13.63 9.04 -9.44
N LEU A 87 14.68 8.37 -8.96
CA LEU A 87 16.03 8.90 -8.99
C LEU A 87 16.50 9.14 -10.43
N ARG A 88 16.34 8.15 -11.32
CA ARG A 88 16.76 8.23 -12.73
C ARG A 88 16.04 9.32 -13.50
N GLU A 89 14.72 9.44 -13.35
CA GLU A 89 13.89 10.45 -14.03
C GLU A 89 14.25 11.88 -13.61
N ASN A 90 14.80 12.04 -12.40
CA ASN A 90 15.30 13.32 -11.90
C ASN A 90 16.82 13.51 -12.13
N GLY A 91 17.47 12.63 -12.91
CA GLY A 91 18.90 12.72 -13.23
C GLY A 91 19.82 12.48 -12.03
N ILE A 92 19.34 11.79 -11.00
CA ILE A 92 20.07 11.50 -9.77
C ILE A 92 20.71 10.11 -9.89
N THR A 93 22.04 10.06 -9.74
CA THR A 93 22.80 8.81 -9.66
C THR A 93 23.46 8.71 -8.30
N LEU A 94 23.34 7.53 -7.68
CA LEU A 94 24.14 7.17 -6.50
C LEU A 94 25.42 6.47 -6.96
N ALA A 95 26.58 6.93 -6.49
CA ALA A 95 27.85 6.25 -6.70
C ALA A 95 27.87 4.91 -5.94
N GLU A 96 28.75 3.99 -6.34
CA GLU A 96 28.83 2.64 -5.73
C GLU A 96 29.06 2.66 -4.21
N ASN A 97 29.73 3.69 -3.70
CA ASN A 97 29.99 3.89 -2.28
C ASN A 97 28.96 4.78 -1.57
N GLU A 98 27.97 5.31 -2.30
CA GLU A 98 26.90 6.09 -1.70
C GLU A 98 25.75 5.17 -1.30
N SER A 99 25.39 5.26 -0.02
CA SER A 99 24.18 4.67 0.54
C SER A 99 23.35 5.75 1.19
N MET A 100 22.04 5.56 1.23
CA MET A 100 21.14 6.42 1.98
C MET A 100 20.29 5.62 2.95
N GLN A 101 19.88 6.28 4.03
CA GLN A 101 18.74 5.87 4.83
C GLN A 101 17.53 6.68 4.39
N ILE A 102 16.43 6.00 4.15
CA ILE A 102 15.13 6.57 3.81
C ILE A 102 14.29 6.54 5.08
N HIS A 103 13.79 7.69 5.51
CA HIS A 103 12.89 7.81 6.65
C HIS A 103 11.51 8.24 6.16
N VAL A 104 10.47 7.53 6.61
CA VAL A 104 9.08 7.86 6.29
C VAL A 104 8.35 8.23 7.56
N ASP A 105 7.73 9.41 7.58
CA ASP A 105 6.93 9.89 8.71
C ASP A 105 5.45 9.47 8.61
N GLY A 106 4.66 9.82 9.63
CA GLY A 106 3.24 9.43 9.69
C GLY A 106 2.33 10.17 8.72
N LYS A 107 2.86 11.14 7.97
CA LYS A 107 2.18 11.84 6.88
C LYS A 107 2.59 11.28 5.52
N ASN A 108 3.26 10.12 5.51
CA ASN A 108 3.86 9.48 4.34
C ASN A 108 4.97 10.32 3.69
N HIS A 109 5.52 11.32 4.38
CA HIS A 109 6.58 12.15 3.85
C HIS A 109 7.93 11.47 3.99
N ILE A 110 8.72 11.53 2.92
CA ILE A 110 10.03 10.88 2.84
C ILE A 110 11.14 11.91 3.07
N THR A 111 12.06 11.61 3.99
CA THR A 111 13.34 12.32 4.15
C THR A 111 14.49 11.32 4.01
N VAL A 112 15.68 11.81 3.66
CA VAL A 112 16.84 10.92 3.47
C VAL A 112 18.10 11.43 4.15
N GLU A 113 18.88 10.50 4.68
CA GLU A 113 20.22 10.76 5.22
C GLU A 113 21.25 9.96 4.42
N GLY A 114 22.43 10.51 4.18
CA GLY A 114 23.48 9.82 3.41
C GLY A 114 24.78 10.61 3.35
N THR A 115 25.74 10.09 2.61
CA THR A 115 27.10 10.67 2.47
C THR A 115 27.21 11.77 1.40
N PHE A 116 26.08 12.27 0.89
CA PHE A 116 26.00 13.30 -0.14
C PHE A 116 25.68 14.68 0.46
N ASP A 117 25.93 15.73 -0.32
CA ASP A 117 25.65 17.11 0.06
C ASP A 117 24.14 17.42 0.19
N ASP A 118 23.83 18.56 0.81
CA ASP A 118 22.46 18.98 1.08
C ASP A 118 21.65 19.27 -0.20
N GLN A 119 22.32 19.66 -1.30
CA GLN A 119 21.64 19.90 -2.57
C GLN A 119 21.14 18.57 -3.17
N LYS A 120 22.01 17.55 -3.21
CA LYS A 120 21.64 16.21 -3.67
C LYS A 120 20.62 15.56 -2.75
N ARG A 121 20.72 15.76 -1.43
CA ARG A 121 19.68 15.33 -0.47
C ARG A 121 18.31 15.89 -0.84
N ALA A 122 18.21 17.21 -0.99
CA ALA A 122 16.94 17.86 -1.32
C ALA A 122 16.37 17.38 -2.68
N GLN A 123 17.23 17.14 -3.68
CA GLN A 123 16.81 16.57 -4.96
C GLN A 123 16.26 15.15 -4.82
N ILE A 124 16.90 14.30 -4.00
CA ILE A 124 16.41 12.95 -3.72
C ILE A 124 15.06 13.01 -3.01
N GLU A 125 14.94 13.80 -1.94
CA GLU A 125 13.68 13.92 -1.19
C GLU A 125 12.55 14.42 -2.09
N MET A 126 12.81 15.42 -2.94
CA MET A 126 11.84 15.91 -3.91
C MET A 126 11.44 14.82 -4.92
N ALA A 127 12.40 14.04 -5.43
CA ALA A 127 12.12 12.96 -6.37
C ALA A 127 11.25 11.86 -5.74
N LEU A 128 11.60 11.42 -4.53
CA LEU A 128 10.87 10.34 -3.84
C LEU A 128 9.46 10.78 -3.41
N ASN A 129 9.30 12.00 -2.89
CA ASN A 129 7.98 12.54 -2.55
C ASN A 129 7.12 12.90 -3.78
N GLY A 130 7.73 12.95 -4.98
CA GLY A 130 7.01 13.11 -6.23
C GLY A 130 6.34 11.82 -6.74
N VAL A 131 6.70 10.66 -6.16
CA VAL A 131 6.07 9.38 -6.49
C VAL A 131 4.78 9.24 -5.69
N GLU A 132 3.67 9.00 -6.40
CA GLU A 132 2.35 8.80 -5.80
C GLU A 132 2.39 7.60 -4.83
N GLU A 133 1.92 7.82 -3.60
CA GLU A 133 1.78 6.82 -2.52
C GLU A 133 3.06 6.08 -2.04
N LEU A 134 4.26 6.38 -2.57
CA LEU A 134 5.49 5.65 -2.21
C LEU A 134 5.74 5.59 -0.69
N GLY A 135 5.55 6.69 0.03
CA GLY A 135 5.69 6.70 1.49
C GLY A 135 4.65 5.82 2.20
N ALA A 136 3.41 5.81 1.73
CA ALA A 136 2.34 4.98 2.30
C ALA A 136 2.61 3.48 2.06
N GLU A 137 3.12 3.14 0.87
CA GLU A 137 3.50 1.78 0.51
C GLU A 137 4.71 1.30 1.31
N LEU A 138 5.74 2.14 1.50
CA LEU A 138 6.88 1.86 2.36
C LEU A 138 6.44 1.58 3.80
N LEU A 139 5.56 2.40 4.39
CA LEU A 139 5.03 2.15 5.74
C LEU A 139 4.25 0.82 5.81
N SER A 140 3.46 0.51 4.78
CA SER A 140 2.68 -0.73 4.72
C SER A 140 3.57 -1.97 4.57
N HIS A 141 4.65 -1.87 3.79
CA HIS A 141 5.68 -2.89 3.69
C HIS A 141 6.36 -3.12 5.04
N SER A 142 6.76 -2.04 5.74
CA SER A 142 7.36 -2.12 7.08
C SER A 142 6.47 -2.84 8.09
N ASP A 143 5.18 -2.50 8.12
CA ASP A 143 4.19 -3.16 9.00
C ASP A 143 4.12 -4.67 8.73
N TYR A 144 4.13 -5.06 7.45
CA TYR A 144 4.01 -6.47 7.08
C TYR A 144 5.29 -7.26 7.38
N VAL A 145 6.47 -6.69 7.12
CA VAL A 145 7.75 -7.27 7.54
C VAL A 145 7.81 -7.39 9.07
N GLY A 146 7.36 -6.36 9.79
CA GLY A 146 7.28 -6.36 11.25
C GLY A 146 6.46 -7.54 11.79
N GLU A 147 5.28 -7.78 11.23
CA GLU A 147 4.43 -8.92 11.62
C GLU A 147 5.13 -10.27 11.40
N GLN A 148 5.86 -10.45 10.29
CA GLN A 148 6.65 -11.67 10.04
C GLN A 148 7.81 -11.83 11.04
N ASN A 149 8.28 -10.73 11.63
CA ASN A 149 9.28 -10.69 12.70
C ASN A 149 8.66 -10.76 14.11
N GLY A 150 7.37 -11.07 14.22
CA GLY A 150 6.68 -11.16 15.52
C GLY A 150 6.46 -9.81 16.20
N LYS A 151 6.66 -8.69 15.49
CA LYS A 151 6.34 -7.34 15.95
C LYS A 151 4.97 -6.95 15.38
N PRO A 152 3.87 -7.05 16.16
CA PRO A 152 2.55 -6.71 15.65
C PRO A 152 2.46 -5.21 15.31
N VAL A 153 1.65 -4.88 14.30
CA VAL A 153 1.34 -3.50 13.94
C VAL A 153 0.82 -2.73 15.16
N ASP A 154 1.35 -1.52 15.39
CA ASP A 154 0.79 -0.60 16.36
C ASP A 154 -0.59 -0.14 15.89
N LYS A 155 -1.62 -0.76 16.47
CA LYS A 155 -3.01 -0.51 16.10
C LYS A 155 -3.42 0.94 16.35
N ALA A 156 -2.88 1.60 17.37
CA ALA A 156 -3.25 2.97 17.68
C ALA A 156 -2.69 3.93 16.64
N ALA A 157 -1.40 3.79 16.31
CA ALA A 157 -0.75 4.57 15.26
C ALA A 157 -1.39 4.32 13.88
N TYR A 158 -1.71 3.06 13.56
CA TYR A 158 -2.43 2.72 12.33
C TYR A 158 -3.85 3.30 12.28
N GLU A 159 -4.59 3.25 13.39
CA GLU A 159 -5.93 3.85 13.45
C GLU A 159 -5.86 5.38 13.26
N LYS A 160 -4.90 6.06 13.89
CA LYS A 160 -4.65 7.51 13.73
C LYS A 160 -4.40 7.87 12.26
N TRP A 161 -3.47 7.16 11.61
CA TRP A 161 -3.19 7.35 10.18
C TRP A 161 -4.44 7.13 9.32
N HIS A 162 -5.13 6.01 9.52
CA HIS A 162 -6.27 5.62 8.69
C HIS A 162 -7.44 6.62 8.80
N VAL A 163 -7.69 7.18 10.00
CA VAL A 163 -8.73 8.22 10.14
C VAL A 163 -8.31 9.55 9.52
N ASN A 164 -7.02 9.88 9.55
CA ASN A 164 -6.51 11.09 8.90
C ASN A 164 -6.61 10.99 7.37
N GLU A 165 -6.28 9.84 6.79
CA GLU A 165 -6.49 9.59 5.35
C GLU A 165 -7.97 9.62 5.00
N PHE A 166 -8.84 9.01 5.81
CA PHE A 166 -10.29 9.10 5.61
C PHE A 166 -10.80 10.55 5.58
N LEU A 167 -10.35 11.41 6.51
CA LEU A 167 -10.71 12.83 6.54
C LEU A 167 -10.21 13.56 5.28
N LYS A 168 -8.98 13.28 4.86
CA LYS A 168 -8.37 13.88 3.67
C LYS A 168 -9.12 13.48 2.41
N THR A 169 -9.38 12.19 2.21
CA THR A 169 -10.08 11.68 1.02
C THR A 169 -11.53 12.14 0.97
N MET A 170 -12.28 12.03 2.07
CA MET A 170 -13.72 12.26 2.06
C MET A 170 -14.10 13.74 2.16
N ALA A 171 -13.28 14.53 2.84
CA ALA A 171 -13.61 15.91 3.17
C ALA A 171 -12.49 16.92 2.87
N GLY A 172 -11.29 16.49 2.50
CA GLY A 172 -10.13 17.38 2.36
C GLY A 172 -9.68 17.97 3.70
N LEU A 173 -9.87 17.23 4.80
CA LEU A 173 -9.60 17.65 6.17
C LEU A 173 -8.48 16.81 6.80
N THR A 174 -8.00 17.28 7.94
CA THR A 174 -7.03 16.60 8.81
C THR A 174 -7.56 16.52 10.24
N LEU A 175 -6.90 15.73 11.09
CA LEU A 175 -7.28 15.58 12.50
C LEU A 175 -7.45 16.92 13.26
N PRO A 176 -6.57 17.93 13.09
CA PRO A 176 -6.74 19.24 13.73
C PRO A 176 -8.00 20.01 13.34
N ASP A 177 -8.63 19.70 12.20
CA ASP A 177 -9.82 20.41 11.71
C ASP A 177 -11.11 19.96 12.42
N VAL A 178 -11.03 18.90 13.23
CA VAL A 178 -12.18 18.27 13.88
C VAL A 178 -11.89 18.00 15.35
N SER A 179 -12.95 18.01 16.17
CA SER A 179 -12.85 17.67 17.59
C SER A 179 -14.13 17.00 18.07
N LEU A 180 -14.20 16.62 19.35
CA LEU A 180 -15.42 16.14 19.98
C LEU A 180 -16.00 17.22 20.90
N ASN A 181 -17.32 17.40 20.85
CA ASN A 181 -18.03 18.15 21.88
C ASN A 181 -18.21 17.32 23.16
N GLU A 182 -18.84 17.91 24.18
CA GLU A 182 -19.12 17.24 25.47
C GLU A 182 -19.98 15.98 25.34
N ALA A 183 -20.82 15.88 24.30
CA ALA A 183 -21.64 14.70 24.02
C ALA A 183 -20.88 13.59 23.28
N GLY A 184 -19.61 13.81 22.90
CA GLY A 184 -18.83 12.88 22.11
C GLY A 184 -19.19 12.87 20.62
N ASP A 185 -19.82 13.94 20.14
CA ASP A 185 -20.09 14.15 18.72
C ASP A 185 -19.01 14.96 18.03
N ILE A 186 -18.75 14.60 16.77
CA ILE A 186 -17.74 15.25 15.95
C ILE A 186 -18.23 16.66 15.62
N ILE A 187 -17.42 17.65 15.93
CA ILE A 187 -17.62 19.07 15.60
C ILE A 187 -16.41 19.60 14.81
N GLY A 188 -16.58 20.75 14.15
CA GLY A 188 -15.60 21.31 13.22
C GLY A 188 -15.79 20.77 11.79
N GLY A 189 -14.74 20.81 10.98
CA GLY A 189 -14.74 20.34 9.60
C GLY A 189 -15.56 21.21 8.61
N ASN A 190 -16.20 20.56 7.64
CA ASN A 190 -16.91 21.21 6.54
C ASN A 190 -18.15 20.43 6.09
N GLU A 191 -18.90 21.00 5.14
CA GLU A 191 -20.13 20.41 4.59
C GLU A 191 -19.93 18.99 4.02
N LYS A 192 -18.74 18.67 3.50
CA LYS A 192 -18.45 17.30 2.99
C LYS A 192 -18.44 16.29 4.12
N LEU A 193 -17.77 16.61 5.24
CA LEU A 193 -17.76 15.74 6.41
C LEU A 193 -19.16 15.60 7.01
N GLU A 194 -19.95 16.68 7.06
CA GLU A 194 -21.33 16.63 7.54
C GLU A 194 -22.19 15.68 6.69
N LYS A 195 -22.09 15.73 5.36
CA LYS A 195 -22.77 14.79 4.46
C LYS A 195 -22.36 13.35 4.74
N VAL A 196 -21.08 13.08 5.00
CA VAL A 196 -20.59 11.75 5.36
C VAL A 196 -21.18 11.26 6.68
N ILE A 197 -21.27 12.12 7.69
CA ILE A 197 -21.90 11.81 8.99
C ILE A 197 -23.40 11.49 8.80
N GLN A 198 -24.12 12.32 8.05
CA GLN A 198 -25.55 12.11 7.77
C GLN A 198 -25.81 10.81 7.01
N ALA A 199 -24.99 10.50 5.99
CA ALA A 199 -25.09 9.25 5.23
C ALA A 199 -24.80 8.02 6.12
N ALA A 200 -23.81 8.10 6.99
CA ALA A 200 -23.45 7.03 7.91
C ALA A 200 -24.50 6.78 9.01
N ALA A 201 -25.29 7.79 9.39
CA ALA A 201 -26.36 7.66 10.38
C ALA A 201 -27.53 6.81 9.87
N ASN A 202 -27.81 6.83 8.57
CA ASN A 202 -28.83 6.00 7.93
C ASN A 202 -28.28 5.38 6.63
N PRO A 203 -27.43 4.33 6.73
CA PRO A 203 -26.62 3.86 5.62
C PRO A 203 -27.47 3.14 4.57
N LYS A 204 -27.35 3.58 3.32
CA LYS A 204 -28.05 2.99 2.15
C LYS A 204 -27.13 2.15 1.27
N SER A 205 -25.82 2.23 1.50
CA SER A 205 -24.79 1.51 0.76
C SER A 205 -23.73 0.91 1.69
N ASP A 206 -22.91 0.01 1.14
CA ASP A 206 -21.72 -0.49 1.85
C ASP A 206 -20.70 0.62 2.13
N LEU A 207 -20.63 1.62 1.26
CA LEU A 207 -19.78 2.80 1.45
C LEU A 207 -20.21 3.58 2.70
N ASP A 208 -21.51 3.83 2.87
CA ASP A 208 -22.05 4.54 4.04
C ASP A 208 -21.75 3.76 5.33
N ARG A 209 -21.88 2.43 5.30
CA ARG A 209 -21.52 1.56 6.44
C ARG A 209 -20.02 1.62 6.75
N SER A 210 -19.18 1.65 5.72
CA SER A 210 -17.73 1.80 5.87
C SER A 210 -17.39 3.15 6.51
N CYS A 211 -18.00 4.23 6.02
CA CYS A 211 -17.87 5.57 6.60
C CYS A 211 -18.31 5.57 8.08
N GLY A 212 -19.40 4.91 8.43
CA GLY A 212 -19.83 4.77 9.82
C GLY A 212 -18.79 4.07 10.71
N ASN A 213 -18.06 3.08 10.20
CA ASN A 213 -16.97 2.45 10.92
C ASN A 213 -15.76 3.38 11.06
N MET A 214 -15.44 4.16 10.02
CA MET A 214 -14.36 5.16 10.07
C MET A 214 -14.67 6.30 11.03
N LEU A 215 -15.92 6.77 11.09
CA LEU A 215 -16.36 7.78 12.05
C LEU A 215 -16.24 7.28 13.50
N LYS A 216 -16.50 5.99 13.77
CA LYS A 216 -16.25 5.39 15.09
C LYS A 216 -14.77 5.42 15.46
N LYS A 217 -13.90 5.06 14.52
CA LYS A 217 -12.44 5.15 14.72
C LYS A 217 -11.99 6.58 14.95
N LEU A 218 -12.51 7.53 14.17
CA LEU A 218 -12.23 8.96 14.34
C LEU A 218 -12.61 9.43 15.75
N LYS A 219 -13.83 9.08 16.22
CA LYS A 219 -14.24 9.37 17.60
C LYS A 219 -13.27 8.76 18.63
N ASN A 220 -12.81 7.52 18.44
CA ASN A 220 -11.83 6.91 19.35
C ASN A 220 -10.48 7.64 19.37
N VAL A 221 -9.97 8.04 18.20
CA VAL A 221 -8.71 8.78 18.08
C VAL A 221 -8.84 10.15 18.74
N LEU A 222 -9.92 10.88 18.47
CA LEU A 222 -10.17 12.18 19.07
C LEU A 222 -10.37 12.09 20.59
N ALA A 223 -11.09 11.08 21.09
CA ALA A 223 -11.32 10.88 22.52
C ALA A 223 -10.04 10.59 23.31
N LYS A 224 -9.05 9.92 22.68
CA LYS A 224 -7.73 9.69 23.28
C LYS A 224 -6.85 10.95 23.28
N GLY A 225 -7.12 11.89 22.37
CA GLY A 225 -6.22 12.99 22.04
C GLY A 225 -5.25 12.56 20.94
N PRO A 226 -5.37 13.09 19.70
CA PRO A 226 -4.49 12.72 18.60
C PRO A 226 -2.99 12.85 18.92
N ASP A 227 -2.62 13.86 19.71
CA ASP A 227 -1.24 14.14 20.09
C ASP A 227 -0.65 13.11 21.07
N THR A 228 -1.49 12.34 21.76
CA THR A 228 -1.03 11.27 22.67
C THR A 228 -0.76 9.97 21.94
N ILE A 229 -1.18 9.87 20.67
CA ILE A 229 -1.00 8.67 19.85
C ILE A 229 0.21 8.93 18.94
N PRO A 230 1.26 8.11 19.02
CA PRO A 230 2.42 8.26 18.15
C PRO A 230 2.01 8.06 16.69
N ASP A 231 2.70 8.77 15.81
CA ASP A 231 2.55 8.59 14.36
C ASP A 231 3.23 7.29 13.91
N ARG A 232 2.72 6.70 12.80
CA ARG A 232 3.45 5.62 12.11
C ARG A 232 4.75 6.18 11.54
N SER A 233 5.80 5.39 11.55
CA SER A 233 7.06 5.76 10.92
C SER A 233 7.88 4.51 10.61
N ALA A 234 8.70 4.58 9.56
CA ALA A 234 9.60 3.50 9.20
C ALA A 234 10.94 4.06 8.70
N SER A 235 11.97 3.22 8.70
CA SER A 235 13.27 3.56 8.12
C SER A 235 13.86 2.38 7.36
N PHE A 236 14.49 2.68 6.23
CA PHE A 236 15.05 1.71 5.30
C PHE A 236 16.45 2.12 4.91
N GLY A 237 17.32 1.14 4.65
CA GLY A 237 18.56 1.39 3.94
C GLY A 237 18.31 1.36 2.44
N TYR A 238 19.14 2.05 1.67
CA TYR A 238 19.16 1.94 0.22
C TYR A 238 20.60 2.06 -0.26
N SER A 239 21.09 1.01 -0.90
CA SER A 239 22.49 0.91 -1.35
C SER A 239 22.56 0.04 -2.60
N GLY A 240 23.34 0.46 -3.60
CA GLY A 240 23.55 -0.34 -4.82
C GLY A 240 22.25 -0.73 -5.54
N GLY A 241 21.26 0.18 -5.61
CA GLY A 241 19.97 -0.10 -6.26
C GLY A 241 19.10 -1.09 -5.48
N THR A 242 19.26 -1.15 -4.16
CA THR A 242 18.62 -2.19 -3.34
C THR A 242 18.06 -1.59 -2.06
N LEU A 243 16.73 -1.68 -1.90
CA LEU A 243 16.01 -1.34 -0.66
C LEU A 243 16.28 -2.39 0.43
N ILE A 244 16.62 -1.93 1.62
CA ILE A 244 17.07 -2.76 2.74
C ILE A 244 16.15 -2.54 3.94
N ASP A 245 15.51 -3.61 4.41
CA ASP A 245 14.76 -3.58 5.67
C ASP A 245 15.73 -3.47 6.86
N LEU A 246 15.53 -2.48 7.73
CA LEU A 246 16.37 -2.24 8.91
C LEU A 246 15.72 -2.80 10.19
N ASN A 247 16.54 -3.11 11.20
CA ASN A 247 16.10 -3.48 12.55
C ASN A 247 15.18 -4.72 12.64
N VAL A 248 15.33 -5.65 11.69
CA VAL A 248 14.57 -6.89 11.60
C VAL A 248 15.52 -8.09 11.56
N SER A 249 15.13 -9.17 12.24
CA SER A 249 15.86 -10.46 12.18
C SER A 249 15.65 -11.19 10.86
N LYS A 250 14.57 -10.85 10.17
CA LYS A 250 14.13 -11.37 8.90
C LYS A 250 13.77 -10.14 8.07
N GLY A 251 14.54 -9.81 7.03
CA GLY A 251 14.12 -8.85 6.00
C GLY A 251 14.85 -9.04 4.68
N PHE A 252 14.51 -8.22 3.68
CA PHE A 252 15.22 -8.17 2.41
C PHE A 252 16.39 -7.19 2.50
N SER A 253 17.54 -7.67 2.96
CA SER A 253 18.82 -7.01 2.70
C SER A 253 19.61 -7.82 1.65
N ALA A 254 20.60 -7.20 1.01
CA ALA A 254 21.46 -7.89 0.02
C ALA A 254 22.12 -9.17 0.57
N ALA A 255 22.26 -9.30 1.90
CA ALA A 255 22.80 -10.47 2.57
C ALA A 255 21.74 -11.39 3.23
N GLN A 256 20.46 -11.01 3.22
CA GLN A 256 19.38 -11.71 3.95
C GLN A 256 18.23 -12.21 3.05
N ILE A 257 18.29 -11.97 1.74
CA ILE A 257 17.39 -12.62 0.78
C ILE A 257 17.40 -14.15 0.98
N ASP A 258 18.58 -14.73 1.20
CA ASP A 258 18.72 -16.18 1.43
C ASP A 258 18.12 -16.66 2.76
N GLU A 259 17.99 -15.80 3.77
CA GLU A 259 17.38 -16.12 5.07
C GLU A 259 15.84 -16.13 5.00
N TRP A 260 15.24 -15.34 4.09
CA TRP A 260 13.80 -15.40 3.77
C TRP A 260 13.47 -16.55 2.83
N LEU A 261 14.42 -16.85 1.95
CA LEU A 261 14.28 -17.85 0.92
C LEU A 261 15.00 -19.13 1.31
N ASP A 262 14.89 -19.61 2.55
CA ASP A 262 15.28 -20.99 2.91
C ASP A 262 14.24 -22.02 2.43
N ASP A 263 13.77 -21.81 1.20
CA ASP A 263 12.78 -22.62 0.51
C ASP A 263 13.18 -22.71 -0.97
N PRO A 264 13.59 -23.90 -1.46
CA PRO A 264 14.00 -24.09 -2.85
C PRO A 264 12.91 -23.76 -3.87
N PHE A 265 11.64 -23.92 -3.51
CA PHE A 265 10.52 -23.57 -4.39
C PHE A 265 10.41 -22.05 -4.52
N LEU A 266 10.54 -21.31 -3.43
CA LEU A 266 10.54 -19.84 -3.46
C LEU A 266 11.74 -19.27 -4.20
N ARG A 267 12.94 -19.83 -4.00
CA ARG A 267 14.15 -19.43 -4.74
C ARG A 267 13.92 -19.56 -6.25
N ASN A 268 13.35 -20.69 -6.68
CA ASN A 268 13.05 -20.93 -8.09
C ASN A 268 11.96 -19.99 -8.61
N ALA A 269 10.90 -19.77 -7.82
CA ALA A 269 9.80 -18.87 -8.20
C ALA A 269 10.23 -17.41 -8.41
N ILE A 270 11.24 -16.96 -7.67
CA ILE A 270 11.74 -15.59 -7.70
C ILE A 270 12.77 -15.34 -8.82
N GLN A 271 13.49 -16.38 -9.27
CA GLN A 271 14.43 -16.27 -10.40
C GLN A 271 13.75 -15.93 -11.74
N TYR A 272 12.42 -16.03 -11.81
CA TYR A 272 11.61 -15.76 -13.01
C TYR A 272 10.77 -14.48 -12.91
N VAL A 273 10.99 -13.65 -11.88
CA VAL A 273 10.40 -12.31 -11.72
C VAL A 273 11.41 -11.28 -12.19
#